data_AF-A0AAE5FZQ7-F1
#
_entry.id   AF-A0AAE5FZQ7-F1
#
_cell.length_a   1.000
_cell.length_b   1.000
_cell.length_c   1.000
_cell.angle_alpha   90.00
_cell.angle_beta   90.00
_cell.angle_gamma   90.00
#
_symmetry.space_group_name_H-M   'P 1'
#
loop_
_entity.id
_entity.type
_entity.pdbx_description
1 polymer ?
#
loop_
_entity_poly.entity_id
_entity_poly.type
_entity_poly.pdbx_seq_one_letter_code
_entity_poly.pdbx_strand_id
1 'polypeptide(L)'
;MRDTGRSEPKSLAEIDSMMEETVLAVEVKKSINRRLERCRQELDAERKRLSDLQAIMDREEKDVARFEGLSLANLFYTVLGDKRARVDKERQELLAAKLRRDEAVASVRALQADIEALSSDLAKAGHPEEDLRKLMQAKERLLREGGGPQAEALLELDEQAGRLQAERKETLEALEAGRKVIAGLEEVVRSLESAQGWGVWDMIGGGLLATAAKHSHLDKAQEQVHEVQALMRRFRRELADIGRFTEDVSIGGFERFADYFFDGLFVDWMVQSKINASLDRTQEQLARVKSLIASLDARERSLQARITGLAQERERLLLADKDLGPPHGSGP
;
A
#
# COMPACT_ATOMS: atom_id res chain seq x y z
N MET A 1 19.97 -11.14 -29.84
CA MET A 1 21.19 -11.30 -29.01
C MET A 1 22.27 -10.44 -29.64
N ARG A 2 22.43 -9.19 -29.19
CA ARG A 2 23.63 -8.41 -29.50
C ARG A 2 24.53 -8.56 -28.29
N ASP A 3 25.54 -9.41 -28.46
CA ASP A 3 26.70 -9.49 -27.59
C ASP A 3 27.48 -8.19 -27.75
N THR A 4 27.19 -7.20 -26.91
CA THR A 4 28.05 -6.05 -26.75
C THR A 4 29.20 -6.50 -25.87
N GLY A 5 30.32 -6.85 -26.50
CA GLY A 5 31.58 -7.24 -25.84
C GLY A 5 32.17 -6.14 -24.97
N ARG A 6 31.49 -5.81 -23.86
CA ARG A 6 32.09 -5.11 -22.74
C ARG A 6 32.91 -6.15 -21.99
N SER A 7 34.23 -6.07 -22.15
CA SER A 7 35.19 -6.72 -21.26
C SER A 7 34.70 -6.60 -19.83
N GLU A 8 34.74 -7.68 -19.05
CA GLU A 8 34.57 -7.57 -17.61
C GLU A 8 35.56 -6.50 -17.10
N PRO A 9 35.07 -5.49 -16.36
CA PRO A 9 35.93 -4.41 -15.90
C PRO A 9 36.96 -4.96 -14.92
N LYS A 10 38.24 -4.62 -15.14
CA LYS A 10 39.38 -5.20 -14.42
C LYS A 10 39.88 -4.30 -13.29
N SER A 11 39.41 -3.06 -13.21
CA SER A 11 39.79 -2.10 -12.17
C SER A 11 38.61 -1.29 -11.63
N LEU A 12 38.74 -0.77 -10.40
CA LEU A 12 37.71 0.08 -9.79
C LEU A 12 37.39 1.32 -10.64
N ALA A 13 38.41 1.96 -11.23
CA ALA A 13 38.23 3.15 -12.05
C ALA A 13 37.43 2.87 -13.35
N GLU A 14 37.60 1.69 -13.95
CA GLU A 14 36.79 1.26 -15.09
C GLU A 14 35.32 1.03 -14.68
N ILE A 15 35.09 0.43 -13.51
CA ILE A 15 33.74 0.23 -12.98
C ILE A 15 33.07 1.58 -12.68
N ASP A 16 33.78 2.52 -12.07
CA ASP A 16 33.26 3.84 -11.72
C ASP A 16 32.82 4.62 -12.97
N SER A 17 33.67 4.66 -14.00
CA SER A 17 33.32 5.28 -15.29
C SER A 17 32.11 4.60 -15.96
N MET A 18 32.04 3.27 -15.96
CA MET A 18 30.89 2.55 -16.50
C MET A 18 29.61 2.78 -15.69
N MET A 19 29.73 2.94 -14.36
CA MET A 19 28.61 3.24 -13.48
C MET A 19 28.05 4.64 -13.76
N GLU A 20 28.89 5.66 -13.96
CA GLU A 20 28.45 7.01 -14.33
C GLU A 20 27.60 7.02 -15.61
N GLU A 21 28.09 6.40 -16.68
CA GLU A 21 27.34 6.26 -17.93
C GLU A 21 26.00 5.54 -17.72
N THR A 22 26.02 4.48 -16.93
CA THR A 22 24.82 3.67 -16.69
C THR A 22 23.80 4.40 -15.81
N VAL A 23 24.25 5.18 -14.83
CA VAL A 23 23.39 6.05 -14.00
C VAL A 23 22.67 7.09 -14.87
N LEU A 24 23.37 7.70 -15.82
CA LEU A 24 22.75 8.62 -16.79
C LEU A 24 21.70 7.90 -17.64
N ALA A 25 22.00 6.70 -18.13
CA ALA A 25 21.05 5.90 -18.89
C ALA A 25 19.80 5.54 -18.07
N VAL A 26 19.94 5.23 -16.77
CA VAL A 26 18.82 5.01 -15.85
C VAL A 26 17.96 6.27 -15.72
N GLU A 27 18.54 7.45 -15.53
CA GLU A 27 17.75 8.68 -15.38
C GLU A 27 17.04 9.07 -16.68
N VAL A 28 17.68 8.88 -17.83
CA VAL A 28 17.03 9.04 -19.14
C VAL A 28 15.84 8.10 -19.26
N LYS A 29 16.00 6.81 -18.94
CA LYS A 29 14.92 5.82 -18.95
C LYS A 29 13.77 6.19 -18.00
N LYS A 30 14.07 6.67 -16.78
CA LYS A 30 13.07 7.19 -15.83
C LYS A 30 12.32 8.38 -16.40
N SER A 31 13.00 9.31 -17.07
CA SER A 31 12.38 10.49 -17.68
C SER A 31 11.42 10.09 -18.82
N ILE A 32 11.80 9.12 -19.65
CA ILE A 32 10.96 8.56 -20.72
C ILE A 32 9.72 7.89 -20.13
N ASN A 33 9.89 7.07 -19.07
CA ASN A 33 8.77 6.44 -18.37
C ASN A 33 7.78 7.47 -17.78
N ARG A 34 8.27 8.53 -17.14
CA ARG A 34 7.41 9.61 -16.61
C ARG A 34 6.61 10.29 -17.73
N ARG A 35 7.22 10.52 -18.88
CA ARG A 35 6.55 11.10 -20.06
C ARG A 35 5.51 10.14 -20.63
N LEU A 36 5.85 8.86 -20.76
CA LEU A 36 4.95 7.82 -21.23
C LEU A 36 3.70 7.72 -20.35
N GLU A 37 3.87 7.75 -19.04
CA GLU A 37 2.76 7.68 -18.09
C GLU A 37 1.86 8.92 -18.19
N ARG A 38 2.43 10.11 -18.37
CA ARG A 38 1.68 11.34 -18.63
C ARG A 38 0.86 11.24 -19.93
N CYS A 39 1.47 10.82 -21.03
CA CYS A 39 0.76 10.64 -22.30
C CYS A 39 -0.38 9.62 -22.19
N ARG A 40 -0.19 8.54 -21.40
CA ARG A 40 -1.25 7.56 -21.14
C ARG A 40 -2.42 8.15 -20.36
N GLN A 41 -2.16 8.96 -19.35
CA GLN A 41 -3.19 9.66 -18.58
C GLN A 41 -3.96 10.65 -19.46
N GLU A 42 -3.26 11.43 -20.27
CA GLU A 42 -3.86 12.36 -21.24
C GLU A 42 -4.70 11.61 -22.28
N LEU A 43 -4.23 10.46 -22.77
CA LEU A 43 -4.97 9.62 -23.71
C LEU A 43 -6.27 9.08 -23.09
N ASP A 44 -6.25 8.65 -21.83
CA ASP A 44 -7.47 8.19 -21.15
C ASP A 44 -8.50 9.32 -20.98
N ALA A 45 -8.03 10.51 -20.62
CA ALA A 45 -8.88 11.70 -20.51
C ALA A 45 -9.48 12.10 -21.86
N GLU A 46 -8.68 12.15 -22.93
CA GLU A 46 -9.16 12.49 -24.28
C GLU A 46 -10.07 11.42 -24.86
N ARG A 47 -9.87 10.13 -24.55
CA ARG A 47 -10.80 9.06 -24.92
C ARG A 47 -12.17 9.22 -24.26
N LYS A 48 -12.21 9.59 -22.97
CA LYS A 48 -13.47 9.90 -22.27
C LYS A 48 -14.16 11.11 -22.91
N ARG A 49 -13.41 12.19 -23.16
CA ARG A 49 -13.91 13.38 -23.85
C ARG A 49 -14.47 13.06 -25.24
N LEU A 50 -13.80 12.20 -26.00
CA LEU A 50 -14.26 11.75 -27.31
C LEU A 50 -15.60 10.99 -27.20
N SER A 51 -15.74 10.11 -26.20
CA SER A 51 -17.00 9.40 -25.94
C SER A 51 -18.14 10.36 -25.60
N ASP A 52 -17.89 11.36 -24.77
CA ASP A 52 -18.90 12.37 -24.40
C ASP A 52 -19.31 13.22 -25.62
N LEU A 53 -18.34 13.62 -26.44
CA LEU A 53 -18.59 14.36 -27.69
C LEU A 53 -19.37 13.53 -28.71
N GLN A 54 -19.11 12.23 -28.79
CA GLN A 54 -19.90 11.30 -29.62
C GLN A 54 -21.35 11.25 -29.13
N ALA A 55 -21.58 11.12 -27.82
CA ALA A 55 -22.92 11.11 -27.25
C ALA A 55 -23.68 12.44 -27.46
N ILE A 56 -22.98 13.58 -27.41
CA ILE A 56 -23.55 14.89 -27.76
C ILE A 56 -23.91 14.93 -29.24
N MET A 57 -22.97 14.58 -30.13
CA MET A 57 -23.20 14.57 -31.57
C MET A 57 -24.38 13.68 -31.97
N ASP A 58 -24.52 12.49 -31.37
CA ASP A 58 -25.66 11.58 -31.61
C ASP A 58 -27.01 12.18 -31.20
N ARG A 59 -27.04 13.11 -30.23
CA ARG A 59 -28.25 13.87 -29.86
C ARG A 59 -28.54 14.95 -30.89
N GLU A 60 -27.53 15.75 -31.23
CA GLU A 60 -27.66 16.82 -32.23
C GLU A 60 -28.10 16.26 -33.61
N GLU A 61 -27.57 15.09 -34.02
CA GLU A 61 -28.00 14.43 -35.26
C GLU A 61 -29.47 14.02 -35.24
N LYS A 62 -29.98 13.56 -34.09
CA LYS A 62 -31.40 13.21 -33.91
C LYS A 62 -32.28 14.45 -33.89
N ASP A 63 -31.84 15.54 -33.26
CA ASP A 63 -32.59 16.80 -33.20
C ASP A 63 -32.70 17.44 -34.59
N VAL A 64 -31.60 17.48 -35.36
CA VAL A 64 -31.63 17.88 -36.79
C VAL A 64 -32.61 17.00 -37.58
N ALA A 65 -32.52 15.67 -37.46
CA ALA A 65 -33.41 14.75 -38.18
C ALA A 65 -34.89 14.91 -37.80
N ARG A 66 -35.18 15.20 -36.52
CA ARG A 66 -36.52 15.46 -36.01
C ARG A 66 -37.11 16.75 -36.60
N PHE A 67 -36.33 17.84 -36.63
CA PHE A 67 -36.80 19.11 -37.17
C PHE A 67 -36.89 19.11 -38.71
N GLU A 68 -36.06 18.33 -39.39
CA GLU A 68 -36.11 18.13 -40.85
C GLU A 68 -37.24 17.17 -41.28
N GLY A 69 -37.53 16.11 -40.51
CA GLY A 69 -38.52 15.08 -40.83
C GLY A 69 -39.99 15.42 -40.56
N LEU A 70 -40.29 16.51 -39.83
CA LEU A 70 -41.66 16.98 -39.60
C LEU A 70 -42.24 17.61 -40.89
N SER A 71 -43.12 16.86 -41.56
CA SER A 71 -43.86 17.26 -42.77
C SER A 71 -44.63 18.58 -42.57
N LEU A 72 -44.58 19.43 -43.60
CA LEU A 72 -45.22 20.75 -43.69
C LEU A 72 -46.73 20.74 -43.40
N ALA A 73 -47.40 19.58 -43.46
CA ALA A 73 -48.85 19.46 -43.29
C ALA A 73 -49.33 19.53 -41.82
N ASN A 74 -48.53 19.13 -40.83
CA ASN A 74 -48.97 19.04 -39.42
C ASN A 74 -48.64 20.28 -38.57
N LEU A 75 -48.10 21.34 -39.17
CA LEU A 75 -47.69 22.58 -38.48
C LEU A 75 -48.27 23.82 -39.17
N PHE A 76 -49.56 23.75 -39.55
CA PHE A 76 -50.20 24.83 -40.31
C PHE A 76 -50.55 26.07 -39.47
N TYR A 77 -50.35 26.05 -38.16
CA TYR A 77 -50.65 27.20 -37.32
C TYR A 77 -49.49 27.43 -36.35
N THR A 78 -48.57 28.34 -36.70
CA THR A 78 -48.18 29.55 -35.91
C THR A 78 -46.81 30.13 -36.33
N VAL A 79 -45.82 29.39 -36.90
CA VAL A 79 -44.44 29.95 -36.98
C VAL A 79 -43.54 29.46 -38.16
N LEU A 80 -43.78 29.94 -39.39
CA LEU A 80 -42.94 29.56 -40.55
C LEU A 80 -41.52 30.20 -40.54
N GLY A 81 -41.35 31.34 -39.86
CA GLY A 81 -40.05 32.03 -39.74
C GLY A 81 -39.11 31.44 -38.68
N ASP A 82 -39.66 30.90 -37.58
CA ASP A 82 -38.89 30.34 -36.45
C ASP A 82 -38.36 28.93 -36.76
N LYS A 83 -39.07 28.14 -37.60
CA LYS A 83 -38.59 26.79 -37.97
C LYS A 83 -37.26 26.82 -38.73
N ARG A 84 -37.09 27.72 -39.70
CA ARG A 84 -35.83 27.83 -40.48
C ARG A 84 -34.67 28.23 -39.57
N ALA A 85 -34.89 29.26 -38.74
CA ALA A 85 -33.90 29.71 -37.76
C ALA A 85 -33.51 28.59 -36.77
N ARG A 86 -34.47 27.77 -36.32
CA ARG A 86 -34.19 26.61 -35.46
C ARG A 86 -33.41 25.53 -36.20
N VAL A 87 -33.80 25.13 -37.41
CA VAL A 87 -33.05 24.13 -38.20
C VAL A 87 -31.61 24.59 -38.46
N ASP A 88 -31.41 25.87 -38.76
CA ASP A 88 -30.06 26.43 -38.96
C ASP A 88 -29.24 26.42 -37.67
N LYS A 89 -29.87 26.68 -36.51
CA LYS A 89 -29.23 26.59 -35.19
C LYS A 89 -28.78 25.16 -34.86
N GLU A 90 -29.66 24.18 -35.05
CA GLU A 90 -29.35 22.75 -34.80
C GLU A 90 -28.22 22.25 -35.73
N ARG A 91 -28.20 22.71 -36.99
CA ARG A 91 -27.09 22.44 -37.92
C ARG A 91 -25.77 23.06 -37.46
N GLN A 92 -25.79 24.28 -36.91
CA GLN A 92 -24.60 24.91 -36.34
C GLN A 92 -24.08 24.15 -35.12
N GLU A 93 -24.98 23.70 -34.24
CA GLU A 93 -24.64 22.91 -33.04
C GLU A 93 -24.04 21.56 -33.43
N LEU A 94 -24.61 20.88 -34.43
CA LEU A 94 -24.06 19.65 -35.01
C LEU A 94 -22.67 19.86 -35.64
N LEU A 95 -22.49 20.94 -36.42
CA LEU A 95 -21.19 21.27 -37.02
C LEU A 95 -20.13 21.53 -35.95
N ALA A 96 -20.48 22.26 -34.89
CA ALA A 96 -19.58 22.51 -33.76
C ALA A 96 -19.22 21.22 -33.02
N ALA A 97 -20.18 20.31 -32.82
CA ALA A 97 -19.93 19.00 -32.22
C ALA A 97 -19.00 18.14 -33.08
N LYS A 98 -19.17 18.15 -34.41
CA LYS A 98 -18.30 17.44 -35.36
C LYS A 98 -16.86 17.97 -35.34
N LEU A 99 -16.67 19.29 -35.34
CA LEU A 99 -15.34 19.89 -35.25
C LEU A 99 -14.63 19.51 -33.95
N ARG A 100 -15.32 19.60 -32.81
CA ARG A 100 -14.78 19.21 -31.49
C ARG A 100 -14.43 17.73 -31.43
N ARG A 101 -15.24 16.87 -32.02
CA ARG A 101 -14.96 15.43 -32.15
C ARG A 101 -13.72 15.20 -32.99
N ASP A 102 -13.61 15.85 -34.13
CA ASP A 102 -12.47 15.67 -35.05
C ASP A 102 -11.16 16.13 -34.40
N GLU A 103 -11.19 17.23 -33.64
CA GLU A 103 -10.08 17.68 -32.79
C GLU A 103 -9.70 16.62 -31.75
N ALA A 104 -10.68 16.08 -31.01
CA ALA A 104 -10.43 15.03 -30.03
C ALA A 104 -9.87 13.74 -30.66
N VAL A 105 -10.36 13.34 -31.85
CA VAL A 105 -9.83 12.20 -32.61
C VAL A 105 -8.38 12.46 -33.04
N ALA A 106 -8.06 13.66 -33.51
CA ALA A 106 -6.69 14.03 -33.87
C ALA A 106 -5.76 14.00 -32.66
N SER A 107 -6.20 14.53 -31.51
CA SER A 107 -5.48 14.48 -30.24
C SER A 107 -5.20 13.04 -29.78
N VAL A 108 -6.24 12.18 -29.77
CA VAL A 108 -6.10 10.76 -29.45
C VAL A 108 -5.08 10.07 -30.35
N ARG A 109 -5.13 10.31 -31.66
CA ARG A 109 -4.17 9.73 -32.61
C ARG A 109 -2.73 10.20 -32.37
N ALA A 110 -2.53 11.50 -32.10
CA ALA A 110 -1.22 12.05 -31.79
C ALA A 110 -0.65 11.43 -30.51
N LEU A 111 -1.45 11.37 -29.44
CA LEU A 111 -1.05 10.75 -28.16
C LEU A 111 -0.73 9.26 -28.31
N GLN A 112 -1.47 8.53 -29.15
CA GLN A 112 -1.16 7.14 -29.46
C GLN A 112 0.20 6.99 -30.16
N ALA A 113 0.47 7.82 -31.17
CA ALA A 113 1.75 7.82 -31.87
C ALA A 113 2.92 8.18 -30.93
N ASP A 114 2.73 9.15 -30.04
CA ASP A 114 3.72 9.53 -29.03
C ASP A 114 4.00 8.38 -28.04
N ILE A 115 2.94 7.69 -27.58
CA ILE A 115 3.07 6.51 -26.72
C ILE A 115 3.83 5.39 -27.42
N GLU A 116 3.56 5.13 -28.70
CA GLU A 116 4.28 4.13 -29.49
C GLU A 116 5.76 4.48 -29.66
N ALA A 117 6.07 5.75 -29.97
CA ALA A 117 7.44 6.24 -30.08
C ALA A 117 8.20 6.12 -28.75
N LEU A 118 7.61 6.61 -27.66
CA LEU A 118 8.19 6.53 -26.31
C LEU A 118 8.36 5.08 -25.86
N SER A 119 7.42 4.19 -26.17
CA SER A 119 7.53 2.75 -25.87
C SER A 119 8.66 2.10 -26.67
N SER A 120 8.85 2.50 -27.93
CA SER A 120 9.98 2.04 -28.75
C SER A 120 11.32 2.52 -28.18
N ASP A 121 11.42 3.77 -27.78
CA ASP A 121 12.64 4.32 -27.18
C ASP A 121 12.95 3.68 -25.84
N LEU A 122 11.93 3.35 -25.04
CA LEU A 122 12.09 2.58 -23.82
C LEU A 122 12.63 1.17 -24.08
N ALA A 123 12.16 0.50 -25.13
CA ALA A 123 12.66 -0.82 -25.53
C ALA A 123 14.13 -0.76 -26.01
N LYS A 124 14.52 0.32 -26.71
CA LYS A 124 15.92 0.53 -27.14
C LYS A 124 16.86 0.84 -25.98
N ALA A 125 16.37 1.49 -24.92
CA ALA A 125 17.16 1.83 -23.74
C ALA A 125 17.67 0.60 -22.97
N GLY A 126 17.07 -0.58 -23.20
CA GLY A 126 17.51 -1.83 -22.58
C GLY A 126 17.28 -1.87 -21.06
N HIS A 127 18.24 -2.44 -20.33
CA HIS A 127 18.13 -2.75 -18.90
C HIS A 127 19.24 -2.07 -18.06
N PRO A 128 19.37 -0.73 -18.14
CA PRO A 128 20.44 -0.02 -17.46
C PRO A 128 20.37 -0.19 -15.93
N GLU A 129 19.20 -0.41 -15.35
CA GLU A 129 19.06 -0.69 -13.91
C GLU A 129 19.67 -2.05 -13.51
N GLU A 130 19.56 -3.06 -14.38
CA GLU A 130 20.17 -4.37 -14.15
C GLU A 130 21.68 -4.31 -14.35
N ASP A 131 22.13 -3.56 -15.37
CA ASP A 131 23.54 -3.38 -15.66
C ASP A 131 24.23 -2.57 -14.53
N LEU A 132 23.58 -1.52 -14.01
CA LEU A 132 24.06 -0.78 -12.85
C LEU A 132 24.18 -1.69 -11.62
N ARG A 133 23.18 -2.55 -11.39
CA ARG A 133 23.23 -3.52 -10.27
C ARG A 133 24.42 -4.47 -10.40
N LYS A 134 24.69 -5.00 -11.60
CA LYS A 134 25.85 -5.87 -11.85
C LYS A 134 27.17 -5.13 -11.60
N LEU A 135 27.28 -3.88 -12.04
CA LEU A 135 28.47 -3.05 -11.82
C LEU A 135 28.68 -2.75 -10.33
N MET A 136 27.62 -2.42 -9.59
CA MET A 136 27.70 -2.22 -8.14
C MET A 136 28.15 -3.49 -7.41
N GLN A 137 27.65 -4.67 -7.82
CA GLN A 137 28.10 -5.95 -7.26
C GLN A 137 29.57 -6.24 -7.55
N ALA A 138 30.03 -5.92 -8.77
CA ALA A 138 31.44 -6.05 -9.13
C ALA A 138 32.33 -5.08 -8.33
N LYS A 139 31.91 -3.82 -8.17
CA LYS A 139 32.61 -2.83 -7.34
C LYS A 139 32.72 -3.30 -5.89
N GLU A 140 31.61 -3.75 -5.32
CA GLU A 140 31.56 -4.27 -3.96
C GLU A 140 32.51 -5.46 -3.76
N ARG A 141 32.56 -6.41 -4.71
CA ARG A 141 33.51 -7.52 -4.64
C ARG A 141 34.95 -7.04 -4.59
N LEU A 142 35.33 -6.13 -5.49
CA LEU A 142 36.69 -5.59 -5.52
C LEU A 142 37.04 -4.79 -4.26
N LEU A 143 36.08 -4.03 -3.71
CA LEU A 143 36.29 -3.32 -2.44
C LEU A 143 36.52 -4.29 -1.28
N ARG A 144 35.73 -5.36 -1.18
CA ARG A 144 35.88 -6.38 -0.14
C ARG A 144 37.20 -7.14 -0.26
N GLU A 145 37.63 -7.47 -1.47
CA GLU A 145 38.90 -8.15 -1.73
C GLU A 145 40.12 -7.26 -1.48
N GLY A 146 40.02 -5.97 -1.82
CA GLY A 146 41.09 -4.99 -1.60
C GLY A 146 41.24 -4.54 -0.15
N GLY A 147 40.18 -4.69 0.66
CA GLY A 147 40.14 -4.19 2.03
C GLY A 147 40.13 -2.65 2.12
N GLY A 148 40.19 -2.12 3.34
CA GLY A 148 40.26 -0.69 3.62
C GLY A 148 38.95 -0.06 4.10
N PRO A 149 38.93 1.27 4.30
CA PRO A 149 37.84 1.95 5.02
C PRO A 149 36.46 1.78 4.38
N GLN A 150 36.38 1.73 3.05
CA GLN A 150 35.11 1.50 2.33
C GLN A 150 34.58 0.07 2.52
N ALA A 151 35.48 -0.93 2.60
CA ALA A 151 35.10 -2.32 2.85
C ALA A 151 34.61 -2.52 4.29
N GLU A 152 35.29 -1.87 5.25
CA GLU A 152 34.87 -1.84 6.65
C GLU A 152 33.50 -1.16 6.81
N ALA A 153 33.30 0.00 6.20
CA ALA A 153 32.01 0.70 6.21
C ALA A 153 30.88 -0.13 5.58
N LEU A 154 31.14 -0.85 4.49
CA LEU A 154 30.15 -1.77 3.89
C LEU A 154 29.78 -2.92 4.83
N LEU A 155 30.77 -3.47 5.55
CA LEU A 155 30.54 -4.54 6.52
C LEU A 155 29.73 -4.03 7.73
N GLU A 156 30.03 -2.85 8.24
CA GLU A 156 29.26 -2.20 9.30
C GLU A 156 27.80 -1.94 8.86
N LEU A 157 27.58 -1.44 7.66
CA LEU A 157 26.24 -1.22 7.11
C LEU A 157 25.46 -2.53 6.98
N ASP A 158 26.09 -3.61 6.51
CA ASP A 158 25.45 -4.92 6.40
C ASP A 158 25.12 -5.53 7.77
N GLU A 159 26.02 -5.40 8.75
CA GLU A 159 25.74 -5.83 10.12
C GLU A 159 24.55 -5.07 10.73
N GLN A 160 24.53 -3.74 10.57
CA GLN A 160 23.43 -2.91 11.05
C GLN A 160 22.11 -3.28 10.34
N ALA A 161 22.14 -3.45 9.01
CA ALA A 161 20.97 -3.85 8.24
C ALA A 161 20.46 -5.23 8.68
N GLY A 162 21.37 -6.20 8.90
CA GLY A 162 21.03 -7.53 9.38
C GLY A 162 20.37 -7.51 10.76
N ARG A 163 20.89 -6.71 11.70
CA ARG A 163 20.28 -6.53 13.03
C ARG A 163 18.87 -5.93 12.93
N LEU A 164 18.68 -4.88 12.13
CA LEU A 164 17.36 -4.25 11.95
C LEU A 164 16.37 -5.15 11.21
N GLN A 165 16.84 -5.96 10.25
CA GLN A 165 16.00 -6.92 9.55
C GLN A 165 15.51 -8.03 10.48
N ALA A 166 16.38 -8.55 11.35
CA ALA A 166 16.00 -9.51 12.39
C ALA A 166 14.95 -8.89 13.32
N GLU A 167 15.22 -7.69 13.84
CA GLU A 167 14.28 -6.98 14.73
C GLU A 167 12.92 -6.70 14.07
N ARG A 168 12.91 -6.33 12.79
CA ARG A 168 11.67 -6.13 12.01
C ARG A 168 10.90 -7.45 11.85
N LYS A 169 11.59 -8.56 11.62
CA LYS A 169 10.99 -9.88 11.51
C LYS A 169 10.26 -10.27 12.80
N GLU A 170 10.94 -10.15 13.95
CA GLU A 170 10.33 -10.42 15.26
C GLU A 170 9.13 -9.49 15.53
N THR A 171 9.23 -8.21 15.13
CA THR A 171 8.11 -7.25 15.24
C THR A 171 6.88 -7.69 14.43
N LEU A 172 7.09 -8.21 13.20
CA LEU A 172 6.01 -8.72 12.35
C LEU A 172 5.38 -10.00 12.91
N GLU A 173 6.18 -10.90 13.49
CA GLU A 173 5.69 -12.12 14.14
C GLU A 173 4.82 -11.79 15.36
N ALA A 174 5.22 -10.80 16.17
CA ALA A 174 4.37 -10.30 17.26
C ALA A 174 3.10 -9.63 16.77
N LEU A 175 3.16 -8.83 15.69
CA LEU A 175 1.96 -8.25 15.06
C LEU A 175 0.98 -9.34 14.61
N GLU A 176 1.47 -10.42 13.99
CA GLU A 176 0.64 -11.54 13.56
C GLU A 176 -0.04 -12.22 14.76
N ALA A 177 0.74 -12.54 15.80
CA ALA A 177 0.19 -13.15 17.02
C ALA A 177 -0.82 -12.25 17.74
N GLY A 178 -0.54 -10.94 17.83
CA GLY A 178 -1.44 -9.96 18.43
C GLY A 178 -2.76 -9.81 17.67
N ARG A 179 -2.74 -9.87 16.33
CA ARG A 179 -3.97 -9.80 15.51
C ARG A 179 -4.87 -11.02 15.76
N LYS A 180 -4.28 -12.21 15.94
CA LYS A 180 -5.05 -13.42 16.32
C LYS A 180 -5.68 -13.26 17.70
N VAL A 181 -4.93 -12.70 18.65
CA VAL A 181 -5.45 -12.37 19.98
C VAL A 181 -6.65 -11.42 19.91
N ILE A 182 -6.58 -10.37 19.09
CA ILE A 182 -7.70 -9.44 18.88
C ILE A 182 -8.93 -10.17 18.38
N ALA A 183 -8.78 -11.01 17.35
CA ALA A 183 -9.89 -11.75 16.76
C ALA A 183 -10.60 -12.63 17.80
N GLY A 184 -9.81 -13.38 18.59
CA GLY A 184 -10.35 -14.23 19.64
C GLY A 184 -11.03 -13.43 20.77
N LEU A 185 -10.46 -12.30 21.18
CA LEU A 185 -11.11 -11.41 22.17
C LEU A 185 -12.43 -10.85 21.64
N GLU A 186 -12.50 -10.48 20.36
CA GLU A 186 -13.73 -10.02 19.71
C GLU A 186 -14.80 -11.14 19.64
N GLU A 187 -14.39 -12.39 19.44
CA GLU A 187 -15.28 -13.56 19.57
C GLU A 187 -15.86 -13.70 20.97
N VAL A 188 -15.02 -13.58 22.01
CA VAL A 188 -15.45 -13.67 23.41
C VAL A 188 -16.43 -12.53 23.74
N VAL A 189 -16.14 -11.30 23.30
CA VAL A 189 -17.06 -10.15 23.44
C VAL A 189 -18.41 -10.46 22.80
N ARG A 190 -18.47 -10.94 21.55
CA ARG A 190 -19.72 -11.30 20.87
C ARG A 190 -20.54 -12.35 21.62
N SER A 191 -19.85 -13.37 22.17
CA SER A 191 -20.51 -14.43 22.93
C SER A 191 -21.06 -13.93 24.27
N LEU A 192 -20.32 -13.05 24.96
CA LEU A 192 -20.76 -12.41 26.21
C LEU A 192 -21.93 -11.44 25.97
N GLU A 193 -21.90 -10.63 24.91
CA GLU A 193 -23.01 -9.75 24.50
C GLU A 193 -24.27 -10.55 24.18
N SER A 194 -24.12 -11.68 23.47
CA SER A 194 -25.23 -12.59 23.18
C SER A 194 -25.83 -13.16 24.47
N ALA A 195 -24.99 -13.65 25.39
CA ALA A 195 -25.43 -14.17 26.69
C ALA A 195 -26.10 -13.10 27.58
N GLN A 196 -25.62 -11.85 27.54
CA GLN A 196 -26.24 -10.70 28.21
C GLN A 196 -27.64 -10.41 27.66
N GLY A 197 -27.80 -10.41 26.32
CA GLY A 197 -29.07 -10.18 25.64
C GLY A 197 -30.15 -11.21 25.99
N TRP A 198 -29.78 -12.48 26.14
CA TRP A 198 -30.72 -13.55 26.57
C TRP A 198 -31.14 -13.46 28.05
N GLY A 199 -30.33 -12.83 28.92
CA GLY A 199 -30.65 -12.63 30.34
C GLY A 199 -31.78 -11.61 30.60
N VAL A 200 -32.08 -10.74 29.64
CA VAL A 200 -33.20 -9.78 29.72
C VAL A 200 -34.54 -10.43 29.36
N TRP A 201 -34.54 -11.45 28.50
CA TRP A 201 -35.74 -12.20 28.11
C TRP A 201 -36.32 -13.07 29.24
N ASP A 202 -35.48 -13.51 30.19
CA ASP A 202 -35.88 -14.30 31.37
C ASP A 202 -36.80 -13.49 32.31
N MET A 203 -36.71 -12.16 32.29
CA MET A 203 -37.53 -11.26 33.13
C MET A 203 -38.91 -10.93 32.53
N ILE A 204 -39.17 -11.25 31.26
CA ILE A 204 -40.40 -10.87 30.54
C ILE A 204 -41.31 -12.11 30.26
N GLY A 205 -40.85 -13.33 30.54
CA GLY A 205 -41.72 -14.52 30.65
C GLY A 205 -41.44 -15.65 29.65
N GLY A 206 -40.26 -16.27 29.70
CA GLY A 206 -39.90 -17.37 28.79
C GLY A 206 -39.34 -18.60 29.51
N GLY A 207 -40.21 -19.52 29.96
CA GLY A 207 -39.82 -20.75 30.62
C GLY A 207 -38.97 -21.70 29.75
N LEU A 208 -38.11 -22.50 30.42
CA LEU A 208 -37.32 -23.67 29.97
C LEU A 208 -36.44 -23.56 28.70
N LEU A 209 -36.90 -22.91 27.63
CA LEU A 209 -36.16 -22.71 26.37
C LEU A 209 -35.14 -21.57 26.47
N ALA A 210 -35.41 -20.51 27.23
CA ALA A 210 -34.46 -19.41 27.46
C ALA A 210 -33.23 -19.87 28.27
N THR A 211 -33.41 -20.79 29.22
CA THR A 211 -32.34 -21.35 30.05
C THR A 211 -31.38 -22.26 29.27
N ALA A 212 -31.88 -23.00 28.27
CA ALA A 212 -31.07 -23.89 27.43
C ALA A 212 -30.21 -23.11 26.42
N ALA A 213 -30.74 -22.05 25.80
CA ALA A 213 -29.99 -21.17 24.91
C ALA A 213 -28.85 -20.44 25.66
N LYS A 214 -29.10 -20.01 26.90
CA LYS A 214 -28.10 -19.39 27.78
C LYS A 214 -26.89 -20.31 28.06
N HIS A 215 -27.10 -21.62 28.25
CA HIS A 215 -25.99 -22.56 28.46
C HIS A 215 -25.09 -22.66 27.22
N SER A 216 -25.67 -22.82 26.02
CA SER A 216 -24.88 -23.03 24.80
C SER A 216 -23.93 -21.86 24.44
N HIS A 217 -24.33 -20.62 24.73
CA HIS A 217 -23.50 -19.44 24.48
C HIS A 217 -22.40 -19.26 25.54
N LEU A 218 -22.66 -19.65 26.78
CA LEU A 218 -21.67 -19.62 27.87
C LEU A 218 -20.63 -20.72 27.68
N ASP A 219 -21.03 -21.93 27.29
CA ASP A 219 -20.13 -23.03 26.97
C ASP A 219 -19.21 -22.66 25.79
N LYS A 220 -19.77 -22.00 24.77
CA LYS A 220 -18.99 -21.48 23.63
C LYS A 220 -18.02 -20.38 24.03
N ALA A 221 -18.44 -19.44 24.88
CA ALA A 221 -17.54 -18.42 25.42
C ALA A 221 -16.38 -19.08 26.21
N GLN A 222 -16.65 -20.19 26.89
CA GLN A 222 -15.63 -20.95 27.62
C GLN A 222 -14.58 -21.60 26.72
N GLU A 223 -15.01 -22.22 25.63
CA GLU A 223 -14.08 -22.76 24.64
C GLU A 223 -13.20 -21.66 24.01
N GLN A 224 -13.83 -20.55 23.60
CA GLN A 224 -13.15 -19.40 22.99
C GLN A 224 -12.12 -18.77 23.91
N VAL A 225 -12.39 -18.74 25.22
CA VAL A 225 -11.45 -18.24 26.22
C VAL A 225 -10.18 -19.07 26.29
N HIS A 226 -10.28 -20.39 26.25
CA HIS A 226 -9.11 -21.27 26.29
C HIS A 226 -8.23 -21.07 25.04
N GLU A 227 -8.86 -20.81 23.90
CA GLU A 227 -8.16 -20.45 22.67
C GLU A 227 -7.44 -19.10 22.81
N VAL A 228 -8.12 -18.07 23.30
CA VAL A 228 -7.53 -16.75 23.56
C VAL A 228 -6.35 -16.84 24.52
N GLN A 229 -6.43 -17.68 25.56
CA GLN A 229 -5.31 -17.94 26.46
C GLN A 229 -4.08 -18.48 25.73
N ALA A 230 -4.26 -19.44 24.82
CA ALA A 230 -3.16 -19.99 24.03
C ALA A 230 -2.56 -18.95 23.08
N LEU A 231 -3.40 -18.15 22.42
CA LEU A 231 -2.98 -17.06 21.53
C LEU A 231 -2.20 -15.99 22.30
N MET A 232 -2.66 -15.62 23.49
CA MET A 232 -1.98 -14.66 24.37
C MET A 232 -0.62 -15.14 24.83
N ARG A 233 -0.49 -16.41 25.23
CA ARG A 233 0.81 -17.00 25.58
C ARG A 233 1.77 -16.97 24.39
N ARG A 234 1.27 -17.21 23.18
CA ARG A 234 2.07 -17.08 21.97
C ARG A 234 2.49 -15.64 21.76
N PHE A 235 1.55 -14.70 21.75
CA PHE A 235 1.85 -13.27 21.57
C PHE A 235 2.87 -12.75 22.59
N ARG A 236 2.80 -13.18 23.84
CA ARG A 236 3.81 -12.87 24.87
C ARG A 236 5.22 -13.34 24.49
N ARG A 237 5.36 -14.57 23.95
CA ARG A 237 6.67 -15.07 23.51
C ARG A 237 7.24 -14.22 22.39
N GLU A 238 6.44 -13.92 21.36
CA GLU A 238 6.89 -13.06 20.25
C GLU A 238 7.30 -11.65 20.75
N LEU A 239 6.55 -11.08 21.72
CA LEU A 239 6.90 -9.80 22.34
C LEU A 239 8.22 -9.86 23.14
N ALA A 240 8.50 -10.97 23.81
CA ALA A 240 9.75 -11.16 24.55
C ALA A 240 10.96 -11.25 23.61
N ASP A 241 10.78 -11.83 22.42
CA ASP A 241 11.84 -11.89 21.41
C ASP A 241 12.19 -10.51 20.85
N ILE A 242 11.22 -9.58 20.73
CA ILE A 242 11.48 -8.15 20.44
C ILE A 242 12.28 -7.50 21.58
N GLY A 243 11.95 -7.81 22.83
CA GLY A 243 12.62 -7.27 24.02
C GLY A 243 14.12 -7.58 24.09
N ARG A 244 14.62 -8.60 23.36
CA ARG A 244 16.06 -8.85 23.22
C ARG A 244 16.81 -7.73 22.49
N PHE A 245 16.10 -6.91 21.73
CA PHE A 245 16.68 -5.83 20.92
C PHE A 245 16.47 -4.44 21.56
N THR A 246 15.72 -4.32 22.66
CA THR A 246 15.46 -3.02 23.32
C THR A 246 15.37 -3.08 24.83
N GLU A 247 15.97 -2.09 25.49
CA GLU A 247 15.83 -1.85 26.94
C GLU A 247 14.61 -0.99 27.33
N ASP A 248 13.85 -0.44 26.36
CA ASP A 248 12.85 0.61 26.62
C ASP A 248 11.37 0.14 26.52
N VAL A 249 10.78 -0.02 27.71
CA VAL A 249 9.46 0.50 28.17
C VAL A 249 8.23 0.31 27.26
N SER A 250 7.48 -0.77 27.52
CA SER A 250 5.99 -0.84 27.53
C SER A 250 5.44 -2.27 27.51
N ILE A 251 6.29 -3.26 27.18
CA ILE A 251 5.91 -4.69 27.13
C ILE A 251 5.88 -5.32 28.54
N GLY A 252 6.74 -4.86 29.47
CA GLY A 252 6.86 -5.45 30.81
C GLY A 252 5.61 -5.34 31.70
N GLY A 253 4.63 -4.49 31.34
CA GLY A 253 3.35 -4.41 32.02
C GLY A 253 2.31 -5.43 31.53
N PHE A 254 2.45 -5.90 30.30
CA PHE A 254 1.50 -6.84 29.67
C PHE A 254 1.64 -8.26 30.24
N GLU A 255 2.87 -8.69 30.53
CA GLU A 255 3.14 -10.04 31.06
C GLU A 255 2.48 -10.30 32.42
N ARG A 256 2.66 -9.37 33.37
CA ARG A 256 2.04 -9.45 34.71
C ARG A 256 0.52 -9.29 34.67
N PHE A 257 0.03 -8.60 33.64
CA PHE A 257 -1.37 -8.28 33.49
C PHE A 257 -2.20 -9.42 32.89
N ALA A 258 -1.65 -10.14 31.91
CA ALA A 258 -2.29 -11.34 31.37
C ALA A 258 -2.54 -12.37 32.48
N ASP A 259 -1.54 -12.63 33.32
CA ASP A 259 -1.65 -13.58 34.42
C ASP A 259 -2.77 -13.18 35.42
N TYR A 260 -2.85 -11.89 35.80
CA TYR A 260 -3.92 -11.38 36.69
C TYR A 260 -5.33 -11.40 36.05
N PHE A 261 -5.43 -11.13 34.75
CA PHE A 261 -6.71 -11.18 34.04
C PHE A 261 -7.28 -12.61 33.99
N PHE A 262 -6.44 -13.61 33.69
CA PHE A 262 -6.90 -14.99 33.63
C PHE A 262 -7.20 -15.58 35.02
N ASP A 263 -6.47 -15.17 36.06
CA ASP A 263 -6.75 -15.60 37.44
C ASP A 263 -8.07 -15.02 38.00
N GLY A 264 -8.50 -13.85 37.51
CA GLY A 264 -9.67 -13.12 38.05
C GLY A 264 -10.93 -13.08 37.18
N LEU A 265 -10.85 -13.38 35.88
CA LEU A 265 -12.00 -13.32 34.97
C LEU A 265 -12.80 -14.63 34.93
N PHE A 266 -12.14 -15.78 35.10
CA PHE A 266 -12.73 -17.08 34.69
C PHE A 266 -13.25 -17.94 35.82
N VAL A 267 -13.06 -17.52 37.07
CA VAL A 267 -13.39 -18.36 38.22
C VAL A 267 -14.90 -18.36 38.53
N ASP A 268 -15.72 -17.48 37.93
CA ASP A 268 -17.06 -17.28 38.50
C ASP A 268 -18.18 -16.74 37.57
N TRP A 269 -18.11 -16.91 36.25
CA TRP A 269 -19.14 -16.48 35.27
C TRP A 269 -20.51 -17.19 35.34
N MET A 270 -20.77 -18.00 36.38
CA MET A 270 -22.02 -18.74 36.56
C MET A 270 -23.18 -17.88 37.13
N VAL A 271 -22.96 -16.58 37.35
CA VAL A 271 -23.94 -15.65 37.95
C VAL A 271 -24.11 -14.40 37.07
N GLN A 272 -25.36 -13.98 36.86
CA GLN A 272 -25.74 -12.91 35.92
C GLN A 272 -25.06 -11.56 36.17
N SER A 273 -24.79 -11.18 37.42
CA SER A 273 -24.05 -9.95 37.76
C SER A 273 -22.58 -9.97 37.30
N LYS A 274 -22.02 -11.15 37.03
CA LYS A 274 -20.62 -11.35 36.65
C LYS A 274 -20.39 -11.38 35.13
N ILE A 275 -21.46 -11.50 34.32
CA ILE A 275 -21.37 -11.43 32.85
C ILE A 275 -21.01 -10.01 32.39
N ASN A 276 -21.69 -8.97 32.93
CA ASN A 276 -21.39 -7.58 32.60
C ASN A 276 -19.94 -7.21 32.96
N ALA A 277 -19.51 -7.58 34.17
CA ALA A 277 -18.12 -7.34 34.61
C ALA A 277 -17.10 -8.07 33.73
N SER A 278 -17.44 -9.25 33.21
CA SER A 278 -16.56 -10.01 32.31
C SER A 278 -16.49 -9.37 30.92
N LEU A 279 -17.61 -8.85 30.42
CA LEU A 279 -17.68 -8.11 29.16
C LEU A 279 -16.83 -6.83 29.22
N ASP A 280 -17.03 -6.00 30.25
CA ASP A 280 -16.28 -4.75 30.45
C ASP A 280 -14.78 -5.00 30.49
N ARG A 281 -14.34 -6.01 31.27
CA ARG A 281 -12.93 -6.39 31.36
C ARG A 281 -12.38 -6.90 30.02
N THR A 282 -13.15 -7.69 29.26
CA THR A 282 -12.72 -8.21 27.95
C THR A 282 -12.58 -7.08 26.93
N GLN A 283 -13.48 -6.09 26.95
CA GLN A 283 -13.38 -4.90 26.12
C GLN A 283 -12.16 -4.05 26.48
N GLU A 284 -11.85 -3.90 27.77
CA GLU A 284 -10.62 -3.22 28.21
C GLU A 284 -9.36 -3.94 27.71
N GLN A 285 -9.33 -5.28 27.75
CA GLN A 285 -8.22 -6.06 27.19
C GLN A 285 -8.06 -5.81 25.70
N LEU A 286 -9.16 -5.89 24.96
CA LEU A 286 -9.18 -5.68 23.53
C LEU A 286 -8.60 -4.30 23.18
N ALA A 287 -8.97 -3.25 23.93
CA ALA A 287 -8.43 -1.91 23.76
C ALA A 287 -6.92 -1.84 24.02
N ARG A 288 -6.44 -2.49 25.09
CA ARG A 288 -5.00 -2.55 25.43
C ARG A 288 -4.19 -3.27 24.36
N VAL A 289 -4.67 -4.42 23.87
CA VAL A 289 -4.00 -5.17 22.79
C VAL A 289 -3.99 -4.35 21.50
N LYS A 290 -5.09 -3.68 21.15
CA LYS A 290 -5.16 -2.77 19.99
C LYS A 290 -4.12 -1.64 20.09
N SER A 291 -3.97 -1.04 21.27
CA SER A 291 -2.95 -0.01 21.52
C SER A 291 -1.52 -0.53 21.35
N LEU A 292 -1.25 -1.74 21.86
CA LEU A 292 0.06 -2.37 21.71
C LEU A 292 0.37 -2.69 20.24
N ILE A 293 -0.60 -3.22 19.48
CA ILE A 293 -0.46 -3.44 18.04
C ILE A 293 -0.19 -2.14 17.30
N ALA A 294 -0.90 -1.05 17.61
CA ALA A 294 -0.64 0.24 17.01
C ALA A 294 0.80 0.72 17.26
N SER A 295 1.34 0.46 18.45
CA SER A 295 2.73 0.76 18.80
C SER A 295 3.73 -0.11 18.02
N LEU A 296 3.43 -1.41 17.85
CA LEU A 296 4.24 -2.32 17.04
C LEU A 296 4.20 -1.97 15.54
N ASP A 297 3.06 -1.56 15.00
CA ASP A 297 2.94 -1.09 13.61
C ASP A 297 3.75 0.19 13.40
N ALA A 298 3.74 1.13 14.35
CA ALA A 298 4.56 2.34 14.30
C ALA A 298 6.07 2.00 14.33
N ARG A 299 6.44 1.02 15.17
CA ARG A 299 7.80 0.50 15.24
C ARG A 299 8.23 -0.16 13.94
N GLU A 300 7.41 -1.03 13.35
CA GLU A 300 7.70 -1.69 12.07
C GLU A 300 7.98 -0.67 10.98
N ARG A 301 7.17 0.38 10.89
CA ARG A 301 7.38 1.48 9.93
C ARG A 301 8.70 2.21 10.16
N SER A 302 9.05 2.46 11.42
CA SER A 302 10.33 3.08 11.80
C SER A 302 11.52 2.20 11.39
N LEU A 303 11.45 0.90 11.68
CA LEU A 303 12.47 -0.07 11.28
C LEU A 303 12.61 -0.16 9.76
N GLN A 304 11.49 -0.22 9.03
CA GLN A 304 11.50 -0.22 7.58
C GLN A 304 12.12 1.05 7.00
N ALA A 305 11.84 2.22 7.58
CA ALA A 305 12.47 3.47 7.18
C ALA A 305 13.99 3.45 7.40
N ARG A 306 14.45 2.95 8.55
CA ARG A 306 15.88 2.81 8.87
C ARG A 306 16.59 1.83 7.93
N ILE A 307 16.01 0.66 7.66
CA ILE A 307 16.54 -0.33 6.70
C ILE A 307 16.66 0.29 5.31
N THR A 308 15.65 1.04 4.89
CA THR A 308 15.66 1.76 3.60
C THR A 308 16.75 2.83 3.57
N GLY A 309 16.95 3.55 4.67
CA GLY A 309 18.04 4.52 4.84
C GLY A 309 19.42 3.89 4.70
N LEU A 310 19.68 2.77 5.37
CA LEU A 310 20.95 2.03 5.26
C LEU A 310 21.20 1.52 3.83
N ALA A 311 20.15 1.06 3.14
CA ALA A 311 20.26 0.62 1.75
C ALA A 311 20.65 1.79 0.82
N GLN A 312 20.09 2.98 1.04
CA GLN A 312 20.45 4.19 0.30
C GLN A 312 21.88 4.67 0.62
N GLU A 313 22.30 4.57 1.88
CA GLU A 313 23.67 4.90 2.28
C GLU A 313 24.68 3.94 1.65
N ARG A 314 24.40 2.64 1.63
CA ARG A 314 25.19 1.65 0.91
C ARG A 314 25.28 1.95 -0.59
N GLU A 315 24.16 2.28 -1.23
CA GLU A 315 24.13 2.67 -2.64
C GLU A 315 24.98 3.93 -2.90
N ARG A 316 24.89 4.95 -2.04
CA ARG A 316 25.72 6.15 -2.12
C ARG A 316 27.20 5.85 -1.98
N LEU A 317 27.58 4.98 -1.05
CA LEU A 317 28.98 4.58 -0.86
C LEU A 317 29.52 3.86 -2.10
N LEU A 318 28.70 3.01 -2.73
CA LEU A 318 29.06 2.33 -3.98
C LEU A 318 29.06 3.26 -5.19
N LEU A 319 28.26 4.33 -5.20
CA LEU A 319 28.24 5.32 -6.27
C LEU A 319 29.28 6.44 -6.10
N ALA A 320 29.80 6.64 -4.89
CA ALA A 320 30.82 7.65 -4.62
C ALA A 320 32.17 7.24 -5.23
N ASP A 321 32.85 8.22 -5.84
CA ASP A 321 34.22 8.10 -6.33
C ASP A 321 35.23 8.16 -5.17
N LYS A 322 36.44 7.63 -5.38
CA LYS A 322 37.51 7.42 -4.39
C LYS A 322 38.01 8.67 -3.64
N ASP A 323 37.54 9.87 -3.97
CA ASP A 323 38.22 11.13 -3.61
C ASP A 323 37.69 11.86 -2.36
N LEU A 324 36.91 11.21 -1.50
CA LEU A 324 36.73 11.72 -0.12
C LEU A 324 37.78 11.11 0.81
N GLY A 325 39.04 11.52 0.59
CA GLY A 325 40.04 11.51 1.66
C GLY A 325 39.53 12.31 2.87
N PRO A 326 39.94 11.96 4.10
CA PRO A 326 39.46 12.64 5.30
C PRO A 326 39.71 14.15 5.16
N PRO A 327 38.79 15.01 5.64
CA PRO A 327 39.03 16.45 5.63
C PRO A 327 40.34 16.71 6.38
N HIS A 328 41.36 17.13 5.64
CA HIS A 328 42.65 17.48 6.20
C HIS A 328 42.41 18.45 7.34
N GLY A 329 42.74 17.99 8.55
CA GLY A 329 42.76 18.81 9.75
C GLY A 329 43.59 20.06 9.47
N SER A 330 42.91 21.18 9.39
CA SER A 330 43.53 22.49 9.47
C SER A 330 43.59 22.83 10.96
N GLY A 331 44.64 22.35 11.63
CA GLY A 331 45.21 23.08 12.76
C GLY A 331 46.16 24.16 12.21
N PRO A 332 46.58 25.15 13.02
CA PRO A 332 46.59 25.17 14.48
C PRO A 332 45.37 25.85 15.13
#